data_AF-A0A380FKE5-F1
#
_entry.id   AF-A0A380FKE5-F1
#
_cell.length_a   1.000
_cell.length_b   1.000
_cell.length_c   1.000
_cell.angle_alpha   90.00
_cell.angle_beta   90.00
_cell.angle_gamma   90.00
#
_symmetry.space_group_name_H-M   'P 1'
#
loop_
_entity.id
_entity.type
_entity.pdbx_description
1 polymer ?
#
loop_
_entity_poly.entity_id
_entity_poly.type
_entity_poly.pdbx_seq_one_letter_code
_entity_poly.pdbx_strand_id
1 'polypeptide(L)'
;MNFANDDLKTKLWLEQLMMYADYDRTLHKTKKYIREQKYKPSLSEVMDSKPTLVNESLIPEEETHEYRMKHDPEYSKNREQLKKKWQKMKSEWMNDDD
;
A
#
# COMPACT_ATOMS: atom_id res chain seq x y z
N MET A 1 -7.67 19.99 -1.42
CA MET A 1 -7.15 19.20 -2.55
C MET A 1 -7.27 20.08 -3.78
N ASN A 2 -6.20 20.23 -4.57
CA ASN A 2 -6.18 21.16 -5.70
C ASN A 2 -6.68 20.46 -6.99
N PHE A 3 -7.90 19.92 -6.96
CA PHE A 3 -8.46 19.11 -8.04
C PHE A 3 -8.60 19.89 -9.35
N ALA A 4 -8.81 21.20 -9.28
CA ALA A 4 -8.91 22.06 -10.45
C ALA A 4 -7.61 22.12 -11.30
N ASN A 5 -6.45 21.82 -10.69
CA ASN A 5 -5.15 21.91 -11.36
C ASN A 5 -4.57 20.55 -11.72
N ASP A 6 -5.26 19.44 -11.40
CA ASP A 6 -4.73 18.08 -11.53
C ASP A 6 -5.83 17.11 -12.00
N ASP A 7 -6.04 17.10 -13.32
CA ASP A 7 -7.07 16.30 -13.99
C ASP A 7 -6.81 14.78 -13.85
N LEU A 8 -5.53 14.36 -13.94
CA LEU A 8 -5.15 12.96 -13.78
C LEU A 8 -5.54 12.45 -12.38
N LYS A 9 -5.18 13.22 -11.35
CA LYS A 9 -5.53 12.87 -9.97
C LYS A 9 -7.04 12.81 -9.78
N THR A 10 -7.78 13.76 -10.35
CA THR A 10 -9.25 13.78 -10.26
C THR A 10 -9.87 12.53 -10.89
N LYS A 11 -9.39 12.11 -12.07
CA LYS A 11 -9.86 10.90 -12.76
C LYS A 11 -9.56 9.64 -11.96
N LEU A 12 -8.34 9.49 -11.43
CA LEU A 12 -7.97 8.35 -10.58
C LEU A 12 -8.87 8.24 -9.34
N TRP A 13 -9.19 9.37 -8.70
CA TRP A 13 -10.09 9.38 -7.55
C TRP A 13 -11.52 8.98 -7.93
N LEU A 14 -12.03 9.44 -9.07
CA LEU A 14 -13.34 9.05 -9.57
C LEU A 14 -13.39 7.56 -9.89
N GLU A 15 -12.39 7.03 -10.58
CA GLU A 15 -12.29 5.62 -10.91
C GLU A 15 -12.24 4.76 -9.64
N GLN A 16 -11.42 5.15 -8.66
CA GLN A 16 -11.34 4.47 -7.37
C GLN A 16 -12.70 4.44 -6.65
N LEU A 17 -13.43 5.56 -6.65
CA LEU A 17 -14.73 5.68 -6.00
C LEU A 17 -15.84 4.92 -6.73
N MET A 18 -15.77 4.86 -8.06
CA MET A 18 -16.76 4.15 -8.87
C MET A 18 -16.55 2.64 -8.87
N MET A 19 -15.29 2.18 -8.88
CA MET A 19 -14.97 0.75 -8.99
C MET A 19 -14.89 0.05 -7.63
N TYR A 20 -14.37 0.72 -6.61
CA TYR A 20 -14.01 0.07 -5.34
C TYR A 20 -14.77 0.61 -4.12
N ALA A 21 -15.57 1.66 -4.28
CA ALA A 21 -16.34 2.25 -3.20
C ALA A 21 -17.82 2.39 -3.54
N ASP A 22 -18.64 2.64 -2.52
CA ASP A 22 -20.04 3.02 -2.72
C ASP A 22 -20.12 4.50 -3.12
N TYR A 23 -19.90 4.80 -4.41
CA TYR A 23 -19.93 6.16 -4.97
C TYR A 23 -21.18 6.93 -4.53
N ASP A 24 -22.36 6.33 -4.67
CA ASP A 24 -23.63 7.00 -4.36
C ASP A 24 -23.76 7.35 -2.87
N ARG A 25 -23.35 6.44 -1.99
CA ARG A 25 -23.41 6.66 -0.53
C ARG A 25 -22.38 7.71 -0.10
N THR A 26 -21.19 7.64 -0.67
CA THR A 26 -20.11 8.61 -0.44
C THR A 26 -20.52 10.00 -0.92
N LEU A 27 -21.17 10.11 -2.08
CA LEU A 27 -21.71 11.36 -2.61
C LEU A 27 -22.82 11.92 -1.70
N HIS A 28 -23.73 11.07 -1.22
CA HIS A 28 -24.78 11.48 -0.29
C HIS A 28 -24.21 12.02 1.02
N LYS A 29 -23.25 11.31 1.63
CA LYS A 29 -22.53 11.76 2.84
C LYS A 29 -21.81 13.06 2.61
N THR A 30 -21.10 13.21 1.49
CA THR A 30 -20.41 14.46 1.13
C THR A 30 -21.39 15.63 1.04
N LYS A 31 -22.54 15.46 0.36
CA LYS A 31 -23.58 16.49 0.26
C LYS A 31 -24.20 16.84 1.61
N LYS A 32 -24.33 15.86 2.52
CA LYS A 32 -24.79 16.10 3.90
C LYS A 32 -23.74 16.89 4.68
N TYR A 33 -22.47 16.49 4.62
CA TYR A 33 -21.37 17.15 5.31
C TYR A 33 -21.21 18.62 4.89
N ILE A 34 -21.25 18.91 3.58
CA ILE A 34 -21.17 20.28 3.05
C ILE A 34 -22.31 21.17 3.56
N ARG A 35 -23.50 20.60 3.82
CA ARG A 35 -24.63 21.36 4.39
C ARG A 35 -24.46 21.65 5.88
N GLU A 36 -23.83 20.75 6.61
CA GLU A 36 -23.74 20.81 8.07
C GLU A 36 -22.46 21.49 8.57
N GLN A 37 -21.38 21.45 7.79
CA GLN A 37 -20.04 21.86 8.21
C GLN A 37 -19.49 23.00 7.35
N LYS A 38 -18.81 23.96 8.00
CA LYS A 38 -18.17 25.09 7.32
C LYS A 38 -16.84 24.74 6.65
N TYR A 39 -16.19 23.66 7.08
CA TYR A 39 -14.86 23.28 6.62
C TYR A 39 -14.93 22.14 5.61
N LYS A 40 -13.89 22.01 4.78
CA LYS A 40 -13.77 20.92 3.81
C LYS A 40 -13.71 19.56 4.53
N PRO A 41 -14.45 18.54 4.06
CA PRO A 41 -14.35 17.20 4.63
C PRO A 41 -12.97 16.58 4.42
N SER A 42 -12.56 15.73 5.36
CA SER A 42 -11.52 14.73 5.14
C SER A 42 -12.11 13.53 4.38
N LEU A 43 -11.26 12.77 3.67
CA LEU A 43 -11.72 11.62 2.90
C LEU A 43 -12.42 10.57 3.78
N SER A 44 -11.91 10.36 5.00
CA SER A 44 -12.47 9.44 5.99
C SER A 44 -13.86 9.81 6.49
N GLU A 45 -14.25 11.08 6.42
CA GLU A 45 -15.58 11.54 6.87
C GLU A 45 -16.67 11.25 5.85
N VAL A 46 -16.30 11.21 4.57
CA VAL A 46 -17.26 11.08 3.46
C VAL A 46 -17.32 9.68 2.88
N MET A 47 -16.22 8.91 2.95
CA MET A 47 -16.19 7.52 2.51
C MET A 47 -17.17 6.66 3.32
N ASP A 48 -18.00 5.87 2.63
CA ASP A 48 -18.92 4.96 3.31
C ASP A 48 -18.19 3.73 3.87
N SER A 49 -17.34 3.13 3.04
CA SER A 49 -16.46 2.03 3.44
C SER A 49 -15.24 2.60 4.16
N LYS A 50 -15.12 2.32 5.46
CA LYS A 50 -13.82 2.46 6.12
C LYS A 50 -12.88 1.43 5.50
N PRO A 51 -11.68 1.82 5.03
CA PRO A 51 -10.70 0.82 4.67
C PRO A 51 -10.55 -0.10 5.87
N THR A 52 -10.64 -1.41 5.65
CA THR A 52 -10.26 -2.39 6.66
C THR A 52 -8.89 -1.97 7.13
N LEU A 53 -8.79 -1.55 8.40
CA LEU A 53 -7.50 -1.41 9.05
C LEU A 53 -6.85 -2.76 8.82
N VAL A 54 -5.81 -2.77 7.98
CA VAL A 54 -4.91 -3.90 7.93
C VAL A 54 -4.33 -3.87 9.32
N ASN A 55 -4.91 -4.68 10.21
CA ASN A 55 -4.27 -4.99 11.47
C ASN A 55 -2.91 -5.47 11.01
N GLU A 56 -1.87 -4.69 11.27
CA GLU A 56 -0.50 -5.15 11.16
C GLU A 56 -0.51 -6.41 12.01
N SER A 57 -0.61 -7.56 11.35
CA SER A 57 -0.56 -8.84 12.01
C SER A 57 0.77 -8.78 12.74
N LEU A 58 0.71 -8.72 14.07
CA LEU A 58 1.89 -8.75 14.91
C LEU A 58 2.58 -10.06 14.57
N ILE A 59 3.54 -9.99 13.64
CA ILE A 59 4.34 -11.14 13.25
C ILE A 59 5.05 -11.52 14.55
N PRO A 60 4.84 -12.75 15.07
CA PRO A 60 5.52 -13.17 16.30
C PRO A 60 7.02 -12.92 16.16
N GLU A 61 7.68 -12.43 17.22
CA GLU A 61 9.10 -12.05 17.14
C GLU A 61 9.98 -13.19 16.62
N GLU A 62 9.61 -14.43 16.92
CA GLU A 62 10.29 -15.65 16.48
C GLU A 62 10.26 -15.87 14.95
N GLU A 63 9.28 -15.28 14.28
CA GLU A 63 9.15 -15.32 12.81
C GLU A 63 9.85 -14.16 12.12
N THR A 64 10.30 -13.17 12.88
CA THR A 64 11.02 -12.03 12.31
C THR A 64 12.35 -12.47 11.71
N HIS A 65 12.71 -11.79 10.63
CA HIS A 65 13.94 -12.04 9.91
C HIS A 65 15.18 -11.93 10.81
N GLU A 66 15.18 -10.96 11.73
CA GLU A 66 16.29 -10.72 12.66
C GLU A 66 16.46 -11.86 13.67
N TYR A 67 15.35 -12.39 14.19
CA TYR A 67 15.37 -13.52 15.10
C TYR A 67 15.87 -14.79 14.41
N ARG A 68 15.32 -15.11 13.23
CA ARG A 68 15.71 -16.30 12.45
C ARG A 68 17.18 -16.26 12.02
N MET A 69 17.73 -15.08 11.71
CA MET A 69 19.17 -14.96 11.41
C MET A 69 20.08 -15.24 12.61
N LYS A 70 19.62 -14.99 13.84
CA LYS A 70 20.40 -15.21 15.08
C LYS A 70 20.24 -16.62 15.64
N HIS A 71 19.04 -17.19 15.54
CA HIS A 71 18.68 -18.43 16.22
C HIS A 71 18.60 -19.65 15.30
N ASP A 72 18.51 -19.47 13.98
CA ASP A 72 18.47 -20.57 13.00
C ASP A 72 19.70 -20.55 12.06
N PRO A 73 20.68 -21.44 12.30
CA PRO A 73 21.87 -21.57 11.45
C PRO A 73 21.56 -22.01 10.02
N GLU A 74 20.48 -22.76 9.79
CA GLU A 74 20.10 -23.24 8.45
C GLU A 74 19.51 -22.10 7.62
N TYR A 75 18.66 -21.27 8.24
CA TYR A 75 18.10 -20.09 7.60
C TYR A 75 19.19 -19.10 7.14
N SER A 76 20.18 -18.86 8.00
CA SER A 76 21.33 -18.00 7.68
C SER A 76 22.12 -18.54 6.48
N LYS A 77 22.46 -19.83 6.49
CA LYS A 77 23.20 -20.49 5.39
C LYS A 77 22.42 -20.45 4.08
N ASN A 78 21.12 -20.73 4.09
CA ASN A 78 20.28 -20.66 2.89
C ASN A 78 20.25 -19.24 2.31
N ARG A 79 20.21 -18.22 3.16
CA ARG A 79 20.20 -16.83 2.71
C ARG A 79 21.53 -16.40 2.09
N GLU A 80 22.66 -16.85 2.64
CA GLU A 80 23.96 -16.63 2.02
C GLU A 80 24.07 -17.30 0.64
N GLN A 81 23.55 -18.52 0.50
CA GLN A 81 23.51 -19.21 -0.79
C GLN A 81 22.63 -18.48 -1.81
N LEU A 82 21.46 -17.99 -1.40
CA LEU A 82 20.59 -17.18 -2.24
C LEU A 82 21.27 -15.87 -2.67
N LYS A 83 21.98 -15.21 -1.76
CA LYS A 83 22.75 -13.99 -2.06
C LYS A 83 23.84 -14.27 -3.10
N LYS A 84 24.57 -15.38 -2.96
CA LYS A 84 25.60 -15.82 -3.94
C LYS A 84 24.99 -16.13 -5.31
N LYS A 85 23.86 -16.84 -5.34
CA LYS A 85 23.13 -17.13 -6.59
C LYS A 85 22.65 -15.86 -7.28
N TRP A 86 22.08 -14.92 -6.53
CA TRP A 86 21.63 -13.64 -7.06
C TRP A 86 22.79 -12.79 -7.59
N GLN A 87 23.92 -12.75 -6.89
CA GLN A 87 25.12 -12.07 -7.38
C GLN A 87 25.65 -12.65 -8.70
N LYS A 88 25.67 -13.99 -8.82
CA LYS A 88 26.07 -14.68 -10.06
C LYS A 88 25.14 -14.36 -11.22
N MET A 89 23.82 -14.42 -10.98
CA MET A 89 22.80 -14.10 -11.97
C MET A 89 22.87 -12.63 -12.39
N LYS A 90 23.12 -11.71 -11.45
CA LYS A 90 23.32 -10.30 -11.74
C LYS A 90 24.58 -10.05 -12.59
N SER A 91 25.68 -10.74 -12.31
CA SER A 91 26.89 -10.62 -13.15
C SER A 91 26.70 -11.21 -14.54
N GLU A 92 25.95 -12.30 -14.68
CA GLU A 92 25.62 -12.89 -15.97
C GLU A 92 24.76 -11.93 -16.80
N TRP A 93 23.71 -11.35 -16.20
CA TRP A 93 22.87 -10.34 -16.87
C TRP A 93 23.61 -9.06 -17.27
N MET A 94 24.60 -8.62 -16.49
CA MET A 94 25.40 -7.44 -16.80
C MET A 94 26.46 -7.70 -17.88
N ASN A 95 26.76 -8.96 -18.20
CA ASN A 95 27.73 -9.35 -19.23
C ASN A 95 27.06 -9.70 -20.57
N ASP A 96 25.73 -9.88 -20.62
CA ASP A 96 24.97 -10.17 -21.84
C ASP A 96 24.53 -8.89 -22.60
N ASP A 97 24.86 -7.69 -22.07
CA ASP A 97 24.55 -6.37 -22.65
C ASP A 97 25.75 -5.69 -23.39
N ASP A 98 26.87 -6.41 -23.58
CA ASP A 98 28.04 -6.03 -24.42
C ASP A 98 28.14 -6.93 -25.67
#